data_AF-A0A967X144-F1
#
_entry.id   AF-A0A967X144-F1
#
_cell.length_a   1.000
_cell.length_b   1.000
_cell.length_c   1.000
_cell.angle_alpha   90.00
_cell.angle_beta   90.00
_cell.angle_gamma   90.00
#
_symmetry.space_group_name_H-M   'P 1'
#
loop_
_entity.id
_entity.type
_entity.pdbx_description
1 polymer ?
#
loop_
_entity_poly.entity_id
_entity_poly.type
_entity_poly.pdbx_seq_one_letter_code
_entity_poly.pdbx_strand_id
1 'polypeptide(L)' 'AGTGGDEATLFAREMFRMYQMFSEQQGWSVRTTYCSESAVGGIKEIIALI' A
#
# COMPACT_ATOMS: atom_id res chain seq x y z
N ALA A 1 5.87 6.77 -14.53
CA ALA A 1 5.97 5.65 -13.59
C ALA A 1 7.36 5.67 -13.01
N GLY A 2 7.52 5.64 -11.68
CA GLY A 2 8.85 5.52 -11.07
C GLY A 2 9.57 4.29 -11.62
N THR A 3 10.90 4.36 -11.73
CA THR A 3 11.73 3.27 -12.23
C THR A 3 11.43 1.99 -11.41
N GLY A 4 11.06 0.89 -12.07
CA GLY A 4 10.76 -0.38 -11.39
C GLY A 4 9.43 -1.06 -11.74
N GLY A 5 8.64 -0.56 -12.69
CA GLY A 5 7.56 -1.32 -13.34
C GLY A 5 6.61 -2.06 -12.38
N ASP A 6 6.49 -3.37 -12.57
CA ASP A 6 5.63 -4.25 -11.77
C ASP A 6 6.20 -4.49 -10.36
N GLU A 7 7.53 -4.56 -10.22
CA GLU A 7 8.23 -4.72 -8.95
C GLU A 7 7.97 -3.55 -8.00
N ALA A 8 7.91 -2.33 -8.53
CA ALA A 8 7.56 -1.14 -7.76
C ALA A 8 6.15 -1.23 -7.17
N THR A 9 5.21 -1.85 -7.91
CA THR A 9 3.83 -2.01 -7.42
C THR A 9 3.75 -3.08 -6.32
N LEU A 10 4.54 -4.15 -6.43
CA LEU A 10 4.63 -5.16 -5.37
C LEU A 10 5.27 -4.56 -4.10
N PHE A 11 6.31 -3.74 -4.26
CA PHE A 11 6.94 -3.04 -3.16
C PHE A 11 6.00 -2.06 -2.46
N ALA A 12 5.21 -1.28 -3.23
CA ALA A 12 4.19 -0.39 -2.65
C ALA A 12 3.17 -1.14 -1.80
N ARG A 13 2.78 -2.36 -2.22
CA ARG A 13 1.89 -3.25 -1.45
C ARG A 13 2.52 -3.69 -0.14
N GLU A 14 3.80 -4.08 -0.16
CA GLU A 14 4.52 -4.49 1.05
C GLU A 14 4.70 -3.32 2.02
N MET A 15 5.03 -2.13 1.52
CA MET A 15 5.09 -0.92 2.34
C MET A 15 3.76 -0.60 3.00
N PHE A 16 2.65 -0.65 2.25
CA PHE A 16 1.34 -0.40 2.82
C PHE A 16 0.99 -1.41 3.91
N ARG A 17 1.25 -2.71 3.67
CA ARG A 17 1.05 -3.77 4.67
C ARG A 17 1.87 -3.53 5.93
N MET A 18 3.12 -3.11 5.79
CA MET A 18 3.99 -2.78 6.93
C MET A 18 3.39 -1.63 7.76
N TYR A 19 2.92 -0.56 7.12
CA TYR A 19 2.27 0.55 7.84
C TYR A 19 0.96 0.15 8.49
N GLN A 20 0.14 -0.70 7.86
CA GLN A 20 -1.07 -1.24 8.49
C GLN A 20 -0.74 -1.99 9.78
N MET A 21 0.24 -2.89 9.74
CA MET A 21 0.69 -3.63 10.93
C MET A 21 1.22 -2.70 12.01
N PHE A 22 1.97 -1.66 11.62
CA PHE A 22 2.47 -0.67 12.57
C PHE A 22 1.33 0.12 13.22
N SER A 23 0.37 0.63 12.44
CA SER A 23 -0.79 1.36 12.95
C SER A 23 -1.63 0.49 13.88
N GLU A 24 -1.85 -0.79 13.55
CA GLU A 24 -2.54 -1.74 14.44
C GLU A 24 -1.78 -1.94 15.76
N GLN A 25 -0.44 -2.05 15.73
CA GLN A 25 0.37 -2.13 16.95
C GLN A 25 0.29 -0.88 17.82
N GLN A 26 0.08 0.30 17.21
CA GLN A 26 -0.15 1.56 17.93
C GLN A 26 -1.62 1.75 18.36
N GLY A 27 -2.52 0.85 18.00
CA GLY A 27 -3.96 0.98 18.26
C GLY A 27 -4.67 2.03 17.39
N TRP A 28 -4.09 2.42 16.26
CA TRP A 28 -4.66 3.37 15.31
C TRP A 28 -5.50 2.66 14.24
N SER A 29 -6.51 3.36 13.71
CA SER A 29 -7.42 2.80 12.70
C SER A 29 -7.01 3.20 11.30
N VAL A 30 -6.64 2.23 10.46
CA VAL A 30 -6.36 2.51 9.05
C VAL A 30 -7.64 2.43 8.23
N ARG A 31 -7.98 3.50 7.52
CA ARG A 31 -9.10 3.55 6.55
C ARG A 31 -8.56 3.87 5.16
N THR A 32 -8.61 2.89 4.26
CA THR A 32 -8.32 3.10 2.83
C THR A 32 -9.46 3.87 2.18
N THR A 33 -9.14 4.97 1.50
CA THR A 33 -10.09 5.81 0.76
C THR A 33 -10.04 5.56 -0.75
N TYR A 34 -8.90 5.10 -1.25
CA TYR A 34 -8.71 4.74 -2.64
C TYR A 34 -7.61 3.70 -2.77
N CYS A 35 -7.77 2.74 -3.68
CA CYS A 35 -6.76 1.75 -4.02
C CYS A 35 -6.87 1.40 -5.51
N SER A 36 -5.73 1.37 -6.18
CA SER A 36 -5.58 0.94 -7.57
C SER A 36 -4.53 -0.15 -7.65
N GLU A 37 -4.95 -1.33 -8.12
CA GLU A 37 -4.09 -2.52 -8.21
C GLU A 37 -3.37 -2.58 -9.56
N SER A 38 -2.23 -3.27 -9.58
CA SER A 38 -1.52 -3.64 -10.80
C SER A 38 -1.97 -4.99 -11.32
N ALA A 39 -1.66 -5.28 -12.59
CA ALA A 39 -2.04 -6.56 -13.22
C ALA A 39 -1.38 -7.77 -12.55
N VAL A 40 -0.24 -7.58 -11.89
CA VAL A 40 0.48 -8.61 -11.12
C VAL A 40 0.07 -8.66 -9.64
N GLY A 41 -0.98 -7.93 -9.25
CA GLY A 41 -1.50 -7.90 -7.88
C GLY A 41 -0.69 -7.03 -6.91
N GLY A 42 0.13 -6.11 -7.41
CA GLY A 42 0.73 -5.02 -6.63
C GLY A 42 -0.21 -3.82 -6.51
N ILE A 43 0.28 -2.73 -5.90
CA ILE A 43 -0.44 -1.46 -5.76
C ILE A 43 0.20 -0.42 -6.67
N LYS A 44 -0.58 0.15 -7.59
CA LYS A 44 -0.18 1.31 -8.39
C LYS A 44 -0.32 2.61 -7.61
N GLU A 45 -1.41 2.74 -6.86
CA GLU A 45 -1.70 3.91 -6.03
C GLU A 45 -2.63 3.50 -4.88
N ILE A 46 -2.38 4.06 -3.69
CA ILE A 46 -3.24 3.87 -2.52
C ILE A 46 -3.28 5.15 -1.70
N ILE A 47 -4.46 5.50 -1.21
CA ILE A 47 -4.66 6.60 -0.26
C ILE A 47 -5.36 6.00 0.96
N ALA A 48 -4.77 6.20 2.13
CA ALA A 48 -5.32 5.75 3.39
C ALA A 48 -5.15 6.82 4.46
N LEU A 49 -6.12 6.87 5.36
CA LEU A 49 -6.11 7.66 6.57
C LEU A 49 -5.71 6.75 7.73
N ILE A 50 -4.89 7.24 8.65
CA ILE A 50 -4.46 6.56 9.88
C ILE A 50 -5.03 7.33 11.06
#